data_AF-D7TZY1-F1
#
_entry.id   AF-D7TZY1-F1
#
_cell.length_a   1.000
_cell.length_b   1.000
_cell.length_c   1.000
_cell.angle_alpha   90.00
_cell.angle_beta   90.00
_cell.angle_gamma   90.00
#
_symmetry.space_group_name_H-M   'P 1'
#
loop_
_entity.id
_entity.type
_entity.pdbx_description
1 polymer ?
#
loop_
_entity_poly.entity_id
_entity_poly.type
_entity_poly.pdbx_seq_one_letter_code
_entity_poly.pdbx_strand_id
1 'polypeptide(L)'
;MNTSSLQEAQIHFLGSDDYNHLFIPQLKEFFEKLKHCQVIKLLIKSKRELILPRKLRPILSPPVYDIKHLNIIVKYRCRNQYIIDRLLWMCHPQTLSISSGTNPKFVKVLYNKFNNKEEHPKCCTSCPIKCWRHYLEDVQIDGDESRLKIDRIIAMPKSPIFLNCEVRFRLKWRSRLL
;
A
#
# COMPACT_ATOMS: atom_id res chain seq x y z
N MET A 1 4.21 19.65 24.31
CA MET A 1 4.25 18.41 23.49
C MET A 1 4.27 18.83 22.03
N ASN A 2 5.43 18.71 21.37
CA ASN A 2 5.61 19.16 19.98
C ASN A 2 4.95 18.16 19.02
N THR A 3 3.78 18.53 18.51
CA THR A 3 3.17 17.88 17.34
C THR A 3 3.99 18.25 16.12
N SER A 4 5.04 17.45 15.85
CA SER A 4 5.70 17.42 14.54
C SER A 4 4.61 17.38 13.46
N SER A 5 4.70 18.36 12.57
CA SER A 5 3.77 18.69 11.50
C SER A 5 3.45 17.48 10.63
N LEU A 6 2.39 16.74 10.98
CA LEU A 6 1.75 15.75 10.12
C LEU A 6 1.26 16.47 8.86
N GLN A 7 2.01 16.38 7.77
CA GLN A 7 1.55 16.83 6.45
C GLN A 7 0.49 15.81 5.98
N GLU A 8 -0.76 16.09 6.31
CA GLU A 8 -1.90 15.34 5.79
C GLU A 8 -2.00 15.59 4.29
N ALA A 9 -2.03 14.50 3.52
CA ALA A 9 -1.98 14.59 2.07
C ALA A 9 -2.98 13.61 1.47
N GLN A 10 -4.08 14.16 0.95
CA GLN A 10 -5.23 13.37 0.48
C GLN A 10 -5.18 13.18 -1.03
N ILE A 11 -5.25 11.92 -1.50
CA ILE A 11 -5.29 11.60 -2.93
C ILE A 11 -6.69 11.09 -3.27
N HIS A 12 -7.51 11.92 -3.92
CA HIS A 12 -8.84 11.52 -4.37
C HIS A 12 -8.75 10.93 -5.78
N PHE A 13 -9.17 9.68 -5.93
CA PHE A 13 -9.24 9.00 -7.23
C PHE A 13 -10.65 9.14 -7.80
N LEU A 14 -10.90 10.24 -8.50
CA LEU A 14 -12.13 10.40 -9.25
C LEU A 14 -11.98 9.63 -10.57
N GLY A 15 -12.61 8.47 -10.65
CA GLY A 15 -12.70 7.73 -11.91
C GLY A 15 -13.64 8.44 -12.87
N SER A 16 -13.12 9.40 -13.64
CA SER A 16 -13.62 9.67 -14.98
C SER A 16 -12.88 8.75 -15.95
N ASP A 17 -13.52 8.40 -17.06
CA ASP A 17 -13.19 7.31 -17.99
C ASP A 17 -11.77 7.30 -18.61
N ASP A 18 -10.89 8.21 -18.26
CA ASP A 18 -9.53 8.27 -18.81
C ASP A 18 -8.50 7.71 -17.84
N TYR A 19 -7.87 6.63 -18.30
CA TYR A 19 -6.60 6.11 -17.81
C TYR A 19 -5.52 7.18 -17.95
N ASN A 20 -5.53 8.15 -17.03
CA ASN A 20 -4.64 9.27 -17.09
C ASN A 20 -3.21 8.78 -16.83
N HIS A 21 -2.44 8.72 -17.90
CA HIS A 21 -0.98 8.56 -17.94
C HIS A 21 -0.26 9.51 -16.97
N LEU A 22 -0.95 10.56 -16.51
CA LEU A 22 -0.53 11.50 -15.48
C LEU A 22 -0.52 10.94 -14.05
N PHE A 23 -1.15 9.79 -13.77
CA PHE A 23 -1.25 9.27 -12.40
C PHE A 23 0.12 9.02 -11.75
N ILE A 24 1.03 8.36 -12.47
CA ILE A 24 2.36 8.05 -11.92
C ILE A 24 3.22 9.31 -11.76
N PRO A 25 3.27 10.25 -12.73
CA PRO A 25 3.87 11.57 -12.53
C PRO A 25 3.31 12.31 -11.31
N GLN A 26 1.99 12.36 -11.15
CA GLN A 26 1.33 13.02 -10.01
C GLN A 26 1.69 12.36 -8.68
N LEU A 27 1.74 11.02 -8.63
CA LEU A 27 2.17 10.30 -7.44
C LEU A 27 3.64 10.60 -7.12
N LYS A 28 4.52 10.63 -8.13
CA LYS A 28 5.93 10.98 -7.93
C LYS A 28 6.08 12.41 -7.40
N GLU A 29 5.45 13.39 -8.04
CA GLU A 29 5.51 14.79 -7.63
C GLU A 29 4.99 14.97 -6.19
N PHE A 30 3.92 14.26 -5.85
CA PHE A 30 3.36 14.25 -4.50
C PHE A 30 4.36 13.70 -3.48
N PHE A 31 5.02 12.57 -3.77
CA PHE A 31 6.02 12.02 -2.87
C PHE A 31 7.28 12.89 -2.78
N GLU A 32 7.69 13.55 -3.86
CA GLU A 32 8.77 14.55 -3.82
C GLU A 32 8.46 15.70 -2.85
N LYS A 33 7.20 16.16 -2.84
CA LYS A 33 6.73 17.19 -1.88
C LYS A 33 6.74 16.68 -0.43
N LEU A 34 6.53 15.39 -0.22
CA LEU A 34 6.44 14.75 1.09
C LEU A 34 7.72 14.00 1.51
N LYS A 35 8.83 14.17 0.79
CA LYS A 35 10.07 13.40 1.03
C LYS A 35 10.66 13.57 2.43
N HIS A 36 10.30 14.65 3.12
CA HIS A 36 10.73 14.94 4.50
C HIS A 36 9.74 14.41 5.56
N CYS A 37 8.60 13.86 5.15
CA CYS A 37 7.60 13.34 6.06
C CYS A 37 7.85 11.88 6.40
N GLN A 38 7.95 11.61 7.71
CA GLN A 38 8.08 10.23 8.21
C GLN A 38 6.73 9.50 8.29
N VAL A 39 5.62 10.25 8.30
CA VAL A 39 4.26 9.70 8.38
C VAL A 39 3.44 10.24 7.23
N ILE A 40 2.85 9.35 6.43
CA ILE A 40 1.91 9.71 5.37
C ILE A 40 0.58 9.02 5.61
N LYS A 41 -0.51 9.80 5.56
CA LYS A 41 -1.88 9.29 5.63
C LYS A 41 -2.59 9.52 4.31
N LEU A 42 -2.93 8.43 3.62
CA LEU A 42 -3.60 8.44 2.31
C LEU A 42 -5.05 7.99 2.44
N LEU A 43 -5.97 8.80 1.92
CA LEU A 43 -7.37 8.46 1.79
C LEU A 43 -7.68 8.06 0.35
N ILE A 44 -7.90 6.77 0.08
CA ILE A 44 -8.23 6.26 -1.25
C ILE A 44 -9.75 6.12 -1.35
N LYS A 45 -10.38 6.98 -2.16
CA LYS A 45 -11.78 6.86 -2.58
C LYS A 45 -11.80 6.53 -4.07
N SER A 46 -12.22 5.32 -4.45
CA SER A 46 -12.51 5.00 -5.85
C SER A 46 -13.76 4.15 -5.97
N LYS A 47 -14.63 4.52 -6.92
CA LYS A 47 -15.81 3.74 -7.31
C LYS A 47 -15.49 2.68 -8.38
N ARG A 48 -14.34 2.77 -9.05
CA ARG A 48 -13.91 1.88 -10.15
C ARG A 48 -12.54 1.25 -9.89
N GLU A 49 -12.25 0.16 -10.58
CA GLU A 49 -10.93 -0.48 -10.54
C GLU A 49 -9.91 0.38 -11.28
N LEU A 50 -8.80 0.71 -10.62
CA LEU A 50 -7.67 1.37 -11.27
C LEU A 50 -6.78 0.31 -11.92
N ILE A 51 -6.95 0.09 -13.22
CA ILE A 51 -6.09 -0.80 -14.01
C ILE A 51 -5.04 0.06 -14.70
N LEU A 52 -3.81 0.14 -14.19
CA LEU A 52 -2.74 0.82 -14.92
C LEU A 52 -2.10 -0.14 -15.95
N PRO A 53 -2.05 0.23 -17.25
CA PRO A 53 -1.35 -0.54 -18.27
C PRO A 53 0.10 -0.86 -17.86
N ARG A 54 0.53 -2.12 -18.06
CA ARG A 54 1.92 -2.57 -17.77
C ARG A 54 2.98 -1.71 -18.47
N LYS A 55 2.64 -1.05 -19.58
CA LYS A 55 3.51 -0.17 -20.38
C LYS A 55 3.78 1.21 -19.75
N LEU A 56 2.95 1.66 -18.80
CA LEU A 56 3.09 2.97 -18.12
C LEU A 56 3.82 2.86 -16.77
N ARG A 57 4.50 1.73 -16.52
CA ARG A 57 5.36 1.56 -15.34
C ARG A 57 6.69 2.24 -15.69
N PRO A 58 7.06 3.38 -15.10
CA PRO A 58 8.31 4.03 -15.45
C PRO A 58 9.48 3.10 -15.15
N ILE A 59 10.48 3.17 -16.01
CA ILE A 59 11.79 2.48 -15.97
C ILE A 59 12.68 3.09 -14.86
N LEU A 60 12.10 3.78 -13.89
CA LEU A 60 12.86 4.55 -12.91
C LEU A 60 13.14 3.70 -11.68
N SER A 61 14.38 3.74 -11.19
CA SER A 61 14.72 3.27 -9.85
C SER A 61 13.75 3.91 -8.85
N PRO A 62 13.21 3.16 -7.89
CA PRO A 62 12.29 3.73 -6.91
C PRO A 62 13.05 4.75 -6.08
N PRO A 63 12.65 6.04 -6.06
CA PRO A 63 13.12 6.97 -5.04
C PRO A 63 12.68 6.42 -3.69
N VAL A 64 13.61 5.89 -2.89
CA VAL A 64 13.30 5.42 -1.54
C VAL A 64 13.10 6.63 -0.66
N TYR A 65 11.87 7.11 -0.58
CA TYR A 65 11.51 8.18 0.34
C TYR A 65 11.59 7.67 1.78
N ASP A 66 12.11 8.48 2.71
CA ASP A 66 12.23 8.14 4.14
C ASP A 66 10.89 8.23 4.89
N ILE A 67 9.89 7.51 4.37
CA ILE A 67 8.56 7.42 4.96
C ILE A 67 8.50 6.17 5.81
N LYS A 68 8.51 6.36 7.13
CA LYS A 68 8.49 5.26 8.11
C LYS A 68 7.10 4.67 8.27
N HIS A 69 6.07 5.51 8.25
CA HIS A 69 4.70 5.11 8.59
C HIS A 69 3.73 5.48 7.48
N LEU A 70 3.13 4.46 6.85
CA LEU A 70 2.13 4.63 5.82
C LEU A 70 0.76 4.22 6.35
N ASN A 71 -0.16 5.17 6.45
CA ASN A 71 -1.53 4.96 6.92
C ASN A 71 -2.49 5.09 5.73
N ILE A 72 -3.25 4.04 5.42
CA ILE A 72 -4.12 4.00 4.26
C ILE A 72 -5.55 3.81 4.71
N ILE A 73 -6.40 4.78 4.37
CA ILE A 73 -7.84 4.69 4.56
C ILE A 73 -8.47 4.36 3.22
N VAL A 74 -9.10 3.19 3.12
CA VAL A 74 -9.77 2.77 1.88
C VAL A 74 -11.27 2.89 2.05
N LYS A 75 -11.90 3.71 1.20
CA LYS A 75 -13.36 3.85 1.11
C LYS A 75 -13.86 3.20 -0.17
N TYR A 76 -15.03 2.55 -0.09
CA TYR A 76 -15.70 1.78 -1.17
C TYR A 76 -14.99 0.47 -1.56
N ARG A 77 -15.56 -0.29 -2.51
CA ARG A 77 -15.01 -1.56 -3.03
C ARG A 77 -13.79 -1.35 -3.93
N CYS A 78 -12.81 -0.58 -3.47
CA CYS A 78 -11.53 -0.44 -4.15
C CYS A 78 -10.82 -1.80 -4.20
N ARG A 79 -10.59 -2.31 -5.41
CA ARG A 79 -9.64 -3.41 -5.68
C ARG A 79 -8.26 -2.87 -6.07
N ASN A 80 -7.90 -1.68 -5.59
CA ASN A 80 -6.71 -0.92 -5.99
C ASN A 80 -5.41 -1.46 -5.37
N GLN A 81 -5.20 -2.77 -5.47
CA GLN A 81 -4.00 -3.45 -4.99
C GLN A 81 -2.73 -2.88 -5.63
N TYR A 82 -2.84 -2.39 -6.86
CA TYR A 82 -1.73 -1.78 -7.60
C TYR A 82 -1.19 -0.52 -6.92
N ILE A 83 -2.06 0.32 -6.33
CA ILE A 83 -1.62 1.50 -5.59
C ILE A 83 -0.74 1.05 -4.42
N ILE A 84 -1.18 0.06 -3.65
CA ILE A 84 -0.39 -0.47 -2.54
C ILE A 84 0.94 -1.03 -3.03
N ASP A 85 0.94 -1.79 -4.13
CA ASP A 85 2.16 -2.32 -4.73
C ASP A 85 3.13 -1.19 -5.11
N ARG A 86 2.62 -0.04 -5.57
CA ARG A 86 3.44 1.12 -5.89
C ARG A 86 3.96 1.85 -4.66
N LEU A 87 3.10 2.09 -3.68
CA LEU A 87 3.48 2.74 -2.43
C LEU A 87 4.56 1.92 -1.72
N LEU A 88 4.35 0.61 -1.56
CA LEU A 88 5.33 -0.31 -0.97
C LEU A 88 6.67 -0.28 -1.71
N TRP A 89 6.64 -0.21 -3.04
CA TRP A 89 7.85 -0.18 -3.87
C TRP A 89 8.58 1.17 -3.81
N MET A 90 7.85 2.27 -3.63
CA MET A 90 8.42 3.61 -3.53
C MET A 90 9.02 3.89 -2.15
N CYS A 91 8.33 3.58 -1.06
CA CYS A 91 8.74 4.10 0.24
C CYS A 91 9.26 3.09 1.27
N HIS A 92 9.12 1.78 1.03
CA HIS A 92 9.60 0.75 1.97
C HIS A 92 9.26 1.07 3.45
N PRO A 93 7.97 1.33 3.77
CA PRO A 93 7.62 1.85 5.08
C PRO A 93 7.83 0.80 6.17
N GLN A 94 8.29 1.22 7.34
CA GLN A 94 8.44 0.34 8.50
C GLN A 94 7.09 -0.17 9.01
N THR A 95 6.05 0.65 8.92
CA THR A 95 4.69 0.25 9.28
C THR A 95 3.68 0.62 8.19
N LEU A 96 2.76 -0.30 7.93
CA LEU A 96 1.58 -0.07 7.09
C LEU A 96 0.31 -0.25 7.93
N SER A 97 -0.42 0.83 8.19
CA SER A 97 -1.74 0.76 8.82
C SER A 97 -2.82 0.88 7.76
N ILE A 98 -3.85 0.03 7.83
CA ILE A 98 -4.97 0.06 6.90
C ILE A 98 -6.25 0.15 7.70
N SER A 99 -6.95 1.27 7.53
CA SER A 99 -8.29 1.45 8.02
C SER A 99 -9.26 1.24 6.85
N SER A 100 -9.94 0.10 6.87
CA SER A 100 -10.97 -0.20 5.89
C SER A 100 -12.32 -0.03 6.57
N GLY A 101 -12.91 1.15 6.43
CA GLY A 101 -14.27 1.40 6.94
C GLY A 101 -15.35 0.64 6.19
N THR A 102 -15.04 0.05 5.01
CA THR A 102 -16.06 -0.53 4.13
C THR A 102 -15.69 -1.78 3.34
N ASN A 103 -14.47 -2.31 3.44
CA ASN A 103 -14.05 -3.43 2.58
C ASN A 103 -13.04 -4.39 3.26
N PRO A 104 -13.50 -5.33 4.11
CA PRO A 104 -12.64 -6.34 4.73
C PRO A 104 -11.95 -7.25 3.70
N LYS A 105 -12.51 -7.40 2.49
CA LYS A 105 -11.87 -8.17 1.40
C LYS A 105 -10.54 -7.56 0.99
N PHE A 106 -10.38 -6.24 1.07
CA PHE A 106 -9.13 -5.57 0.74
C PHE A 106 -8.01 -5.96 1.71
N VAL A 107 -8.30 -5.92 3.02
CA VAL A 107 -7.36 -6.35 4.07
C VAL A 107 -7.00 -7.82 3.89
N LYS A 108 -7.98 -8.69 3.61
CA LYS A 108 -7.75 -10.13 3.34
C LYS A 108 -6.80 -10.35 2.16
N VAL A 109 -7.01 -9.64 1.05
CA VAL A 109 -6.16 -9.76 -0.14
C VAL A 109 -4.74 -9.30 0.16
N LEU A 110 -4.56 -8.20 0.88
CA LEU A 110 -3.22 -7.74 1.23
C LEU A 110 -2.53 -8.69 2.22
N TYR A 111 -3.25 -9.17 3.23
CA TYR A 111 -2.74 -10.18 4.15
C TYR A 111 -2.25 -11.41 3.39
N ASN A 112 -3.06 -11.94 2.46
CA ASN A 112 -2.67 -13.08 1.62
C ASN A 112 -1.43 -12.75 0.76
N LYS A 113 -1.31 -11.52 0.25
CA LYS A 113 -0.12 -11.07 -0.49
C LYS A 113 1.14 -11.07 0.36
N PHE A 114 1.04 -10.74 1.64
CA PHE A 114 2.16 -10.76 2.58
C PHE A 114 2.46 -12.17 3.10
N ASN A 115 1.44 -13.01 3.28
CA ASN A 115 1.60 -14.36 3.79
C ASN A 115 2.14 -15.33 2.72
N ASN A 116 1.93 -15.02 1.43
CA ASN A 116 2.57 -15.73 0.33
C ASN A 116 4.04 -15.29 0.17
N LYS A 117 4.86 -15.57 1.20
CA LYS A 117 6.30 -15.35 1.23
C LYS A 117 6.98 -16.45 0.41
N GLU A 118 7.09 -16.26 -0.89
CA GLU A 118 8.12 -16.98 -1.65
C GLU A 118 9.49 -16.42 -1.23
N GLU A 119 10.35 -17.25 -0.64
CA GLU A 119 11.72 -16.90 -0.23
C GLU A 119 12.53 -16.28 -1.40
N HIS A 120 12.20 -16.72 -2.61
CA HIS A 120 12.65 -16.16 -3.88
C HIS A 120 11.45 -15.91 -4.81
N PRO A 121 10.87 -14.69 -4.81
CA PRO A 121 9.73 -14.39 -5.66
C PRO A 121 10.09 -14.60 -7.14
N LYS A 122 9.42 -15.54 -7.82
CA LYS A 122 9.69 -15.87 -9.24
C LYS A 122 9.22 -14.80 -10.23
N CYS A 123 8.79 -13.64 -9.74
CA CYS A 123 8.38 -12.50 -10.57
C CYS A 123 9.58 -11.63 -11.02
N CYS A 124 9.37 -10.75 -12.00
CA CYS A 124 10.38 -9.81 -12.51
C CYS A 124 11.66 -10.48 -13.09
N THR A 125 11.55 -11.67 -13.66
CA THR A 125 12.68 -12.38 -14.31
C THR A 125 13.18 -11.63 -15.54
N SER A 126 12.27 -11.07 -16.35
CA SER A 126 12.58 -10.31 -17.56
C SER A 126 12.70 -8.79 -17.36
N CYS A 127 12.65 -8.31 -16.12
CA CYS A 127 12.74 -6.88 -15.81
C CYS A 127 13.99 -6.58 -14.98
N PRO A 128 14.80 -5.56 -15.37
CA PRO A 128 15.94 -5.13 -14.56
C PRO A 128 15.49 -4.59 -13.20
N ILE A 129 14.28 -4.02 -13.17
CA ILE A 129 13.68 -3.43 -11.98
C ILE A 129 12.86 -4.47 -11.23
N LYS A 130 13.26 -4.77 -9.99
CA LYS A 130 12.56 -5.70 -9.09
C LYS A 130 11.40 -5.01 -8.39
N CYS A 131 10.36 -5.76 -8.05
CA CYS A 131 9.20 -5.24 -7.32
C CYS A 131 9.44 -5.27 -5.81
N TRP A 132 8.55 -4.66 -5.02
CA TRP A 132 8.70 -4.58 -3.55
C TRP A 132 8.87 -5.96 -2.89
N ARG A 133 8.30 -7.02 -3.48
CA ARG A 133 8.39 -8.40 -2.95
C ARG A 133 9.82 -8.92 -2.86
N HIS A 134 10.70 -8.49 -3.78
CA HIS A 134 12.12 -8.87 -3.75
C HIS A 134 12.91 -8.19 -2.64
N TYR A 135 12.36 -7.12 -2.05
CA TYR A 135 12.99 -6.36 -0.98
C TYR A 135 12.32 -6.57 0.38
N LEU A 136 11.14 -7.17 0.44
CA LEU A 136 10.45 -7.43 1.70
C LEU A 136 11.01 -8.70 2.34
N GLU A 137 11.57 -8.56 3.53
CA GLU A 137 12.19 -9.64 4.29
C GLU A 137 11.19 -10.30 5.25
N ASP A 138 10.46 -9.48 6.01
CA ASP A 138 9.51 -9.97 7.00
C ASP A 138 8.27 -9.09 7.11
N VAL A 139 7.16 -9.70 7.54
CA VAL A 139 5.90 -9.04 7.83
C VAL A 139 5.34 -9.61 9.12
N GLN A 140 5.02 -8.71 10.05
CA GLN A 140 4.34 -9.05 11.30
C GLN A 140 3.05 -8.24 11.43
N ILE A 141 2.04 -8.84 12.04
CA ILE A 141 0.83 -8.12 12.44
C ILE A 141 1.10 -7.45 13.78
N ASP A 142 0.78 -6.17 13.89
CA ASP A 142 1.01 -5.37 15.09
C ASP A 142 -0.17 -5.46 16.07
N GLY A 143 0.06 -6.13 17.21
CA GLY A 143 -0.90 -6.28 18.30
C GLY A 143 -1.95 -7.37 18.09
N ASP A 144 -2.49 -7.89 19.20
CA ASP A 144 -3.50 -8.95 19.19
C ASP A 144 -4.83 -8.49 18.61
N GLU A 145 -5.19 -7.22 18.77
CA GLU A 145 -6.40 -6.66 18.16
C GLU A 145 -6.36 -6.75 16.62
N SER A 146 -5.23 -6.42 16.01
CA SER A 146 -5.04 -6.54 14.55
C SER A 146 -5.13 -8.00 14.10
N ARG A 147 -4.59 -8.93 14.90
CA ARG A 147 -4.68 -10.38 14.63
C ARG A 147 -6.12 -10.87 14.69
N LEU A 148 -6.83 -10.56 15.78
CA LEU A 148 -8.25 -10.90 15.94
C LEU A 148 -9.12 -10.33 14.81
N LYS A 149 -8.84 -9.10 14.35
CA LYS A 149 -9.51 -8.51 13.19
C LYS A 149 -9.22 -9.30 11.91
N ILE A 150 -7.97 -9.69 11.65
CA ILE A 150 -7.60 -10.53 10.50
C ILE A 150 -8.29 -11.90 10.58
N ASP A 151 -8.26 -12.57 11.72
CA ASP A 151 -8.83 -13.91 11.90
C ASP A 151 -10.34 -13.89 11.63
N ARG A 152 -11.04 -12.89 12.15
CA ARG A 152 -12.45 -12.64 11.83
C ARG A 152 -12.65 -12.45 10.32
N ILE A 153 -11.84 -11.61 9.67
CA ILE A 153 -11.92 -11.38 8.22
C ILE A 153 -11.67 -12.67 7.42
N ILE A 154 -10.79 -13.55 7.88
CA ILE A 154 -10.48 -14.82 7.22
C ILE A 154 -11.65 -15.79 7.35
N ALA A 155 -12.21 -15.95 8.55
CA ALA A 155 -13.31 -16.85 8.88
C ALA A 155 -14.66 -16.48 8.24
N MET A 156 -14.83 -15.21 7.83
CA MET A 156 -16.10 -14.74 7.27
C MET A 156 -16.44 -15.36 5.89
N PRO A 157 -17.68 -15.89 5.71
CA PRO A 157 -18.15 -16.41 4.43
C PRO A 157 -18.54 -15.26 3.51
N LYS A 158 -17.59 -14.77 2.70
CA LYS A 158 -17.71 -13.88 1.51
C LYS A 158 -18.57 -12.59 1.61
N SER A 159 -19.25 -12.30 2.72
CA SER A 159 -20.30 -11.28 2.90
C SER A 159 -19.76 -9.94 3.44
N PRO A 160 -20.42 -8.79 3.15
CA PRO A 160 -19.86 -7.46 3.32
C PRO A 160 -20.34 -6.83 4.63
N ILE A 161 -19.96 -7.39 5.78
CA ILE A 161 -20.20 -6.66 7.03
C ILE A 161 -19.19 -5.51 7.08
N PHE A 162 -19.71 -4.29 7.26
CA PHE A 162 -18.93 -3.07 7.44
C PHE A 162 -18.28 -3.08 8.82
N LEU A 163 -17.19 -3.84 8.95
CA LEU A 163 -16.31 -3.75 10.11
C LEU A 163 -15.40 -2.55 9.88
N ASN A 164 -15.48 -1.55 10.77
CA ASN A 164 -14.40 -0.59 10.95
C ASN A 164 -13.18 -1.39 11.45
N CYS A 165 -12.37 -1.86 10.51
CA CYS A 165 -11.17 -2.63 10.80
C CYS A 165 -9.96 -1.75 10.51
N GLU A 166 -9.20 -1.48 11.57
CA GLU A 166 -7.84 -0.99 11.44
C GLU A 166 -6.90 -2.15 11.75
N VAL A 167 -6.05 -2.47 10.79
CA VAL A 167 -5.01 -3.50 10.91
C VAL A 167 -3.68 -2.85 10.59
N ARG A 168 -2.69 -3.07 11.46
CA ARG A 168 -1.35 -2.57 11.26
C ARG A 168 -0.36 -3.71 11.03
N PHE A 169 0.51 -3.52 10.06
CA PHE A 169 1.60 -4.41 9.72
C PHE A 169 2.94 -3.73 10.03
N ARG A 170 3.88 -4.46 10.62
CA ARG A 170 5.30 -4.12 10.63
C ARG A 170 6.00 -4.81 9.47
N LEU A 171 6.77 -4.06 8.71
CA LEU A 171 7.45 -4.53 7.50
C LEU A 171 8.96 -4.37 7.69
N LYS A 172 9.69 -5.47 7.50
CA LYS A 172 11.15 -5.47 7.48
C LYS A 172 11.62 -5.55 6.04
N TRP A 173 12.49 -4.63 5.63
CA TRP A 173 12.99 -4.54 4.27
C TRP A 173 14.47 -4.89 4.24
N ARG A 174 14.89 -5.63 3.22
CA ARG A 174 16.30 -5.82 2.90
C ARG A 174 16.90 -4.48 2.51
N SER A 175 18.05 -4.14 3.09
CA SER A 175 18.85 -3.01 2.64
C SER A 175 19.10 -3.14 1.14
N ARG A 176 18.78 -2.08 0.38
CA ARG A 176 19.27 -2.01 -1.00
C ARG A 176 20.78 -1.83 -0.86
N LEU A 177 21.55 -2.84 -1.26
CA LEU A 177 22.96 -2.61 -1.55
C LEU A 177 22.97 -1.49 -2.60
N LEU A 178 23.38 -0.30 -2.16
CA LEU A 178 23.53 0.88 -3.01
C LEU A 178 24.60 0.61 -4.06
#